data_AF-A0ABD0P1Y7-F1
#
_entry.id   AF-A0ABD0P1Y7-F1
#
_cell.length_a   1.000
_cell.length_b   1.000
_cell.length_c   1.000
_cell.angle_alpha   90.00
_cell.angle_beta   90.00
_cell.angle_gamma   90.00
#
_symmetry.space_group_name_H-M   'P 1'
#
loop_
_entity.id
_entity.type
_entity.pdbx_description
1 polymer ?
#
loop_
_entity_poly.entity_id
_entity_poly.type
_entity_poly.pdbx_seq_one_letter_code
_entity_poly.pdbx_strand_id
1 'polypeptide(L)'
;IEAKLTRMNAPSLFGADIKELTFHAEMQTENRLRLKITDANQARFEVPHEHVQSLSDTPNGPLKYRLELIQKPFGLKVWRTSPEKLL
;
A
#
# COMPACT_ATOMS: atom_id res chain seq x y z
N ILE A 1 3.78 -2.14 7.16
CA ILE A 1 4.82 -2.58 6.19
C ILE A 1 5.15 -1.39 5.31
N GLU A 2 6.44 -1.16 5.04
CA GLU A 2 6.90 -0.08 4.16
C GLU A 2 7.84 -0.63 3.08
N ALA A 3 7.75 -0.10 1.86
CA ALA A 3 8.68 -0.41 0.77
C ALA A 3 8.98 0.83 -0.08
N LYS A 4 10.23 0.99 -0.48
CA LYS A 4 10.64 2.02 -1.45
C LYS A 4 10.53 1.47 -2.86
N LEU A 5 9.89 2.22 -3.74
CA LEU A 5 9.67 1.85 -5.14
C LEU A 5 10.42 2.81 -6.06
N THR A 6 11.05 2.26 -7.08
CA THR A 6 11.72 3.04 -8.12
C THR A 6 11.06 2.77 -9.46
N ARG A 7 10.65 3.83 -10.15
CA ARG A 7 10.08 3.75 -11.49
C ARG A 7 11.11 3.15 -12.45
N MET A 8 10.70 2.13 -13.21
CA MET A 8 11.52 1.58 -14.29
C MET A 8 11.59 2.55 -15.47
N ASN A 9 12.67 2.48 -16.24
CA ASN A 9 12.83 3.35 -17.43
C ASN A 9 11.74 3.02 -18.47
N ALA A 10 10.91 4.02 -18.75
CA ALA A 10 9.85 3.97 -19.75
C ALA A 10 9.51 5.40 -20.20
N PRO A 11 9.07 5.62 -21.45
CA PRO A 11 8.58 6.91 -21.91
C PRO A 11 7.45 7.44 -21.02
N SER A 12 7.35 8.75 -20.88
CA SER A 12 6.26 9.39 -20.14
C SER A 12 4.99 9.41 -20.98
N LEU A 13 3.83 9.12 -20.36
CA LEU A 13 2.53 9.26 -21.02
C LEU A 13 1.99 10.69 -20.94
N PHE A 14 2.16 11.35 -19.78
CA PHE A 14 1.56 12.66 -19.49
C PHE A 14 2.55 13.67 -18.88
N GLY A 15 3.84 13.33 -18.80
CA GLY A 15 4.87 14.13 -18.14
C GLY A 15 4.89 13.96 -16.62
N ALA A 16 5.84 14.65 -15.97
CA ALA A 16 5.97 14.77 -14.52
C ALA A 16 5.97 13.42 -13.74
N ASP A 17 6.59 12.38 -14.31
CA ASP A 17 6.75 11.09 -13.63
C ASP A 17 7.55 11.23 -12.33
N ILE A 18 7.01 10.68 -11.24
CA ILE A 18 7.70 10.59 -9.96
C ILE A 18 8.55 9.32 -9.96
N LYS A 19 9.86 9.49 -9.79
CA LYS A 19 10.83 8.37 -9.86
C LYS A 19 10.83 7.51 -8.60
N GLU A 20 10.69 8.13 -7.44
CA GLU A 20 10.81 7.50 -6.14
C GLU A 20 9.49 7.60 -5.40
N LEU A 21 8.91 6.45 -5.07
CA LEU A 21 7.65 6.35 -4.35
C LEU A 21 7.86 5.56 -3.06
N THR A 22 7.02 5.81 -2.07
CA THR A 22 6.95 5.01 -0.84
C THR A 22 5.60 4.30 -0.79
N PHE A 23 5.64 2.98 -0.73
CA PHE A 23 4.48 2.13 -0.46
C PHE A 23 4.34 1.91 1.04
N HIS A 24 3.13 2.12 1.55
CA HIS A 24 2.75 1.83 2.91
C HIS A 24 1.57 0.86 2.90
N ALA A 25 1.66 -0.17 3.75
CA ALA A 25 0.55 -1.05 4.07
C ALA A 25 0.31 -1.07 5.57
N GLU A 26 -0.91 -0.72 5.95
CA GLU A 26 -1.42 -0.65 7.32
C GLU A 26 -2.42 -1.80 7.51
N MET A 27 -2.09 -2.75 8.38
CA MET A 27 -3.01 -3.80 8.82
C MET A 27 -3.90 -3.21 9.92
N GLN A 28 -4.92 -2.45 9.54
CA GLN A 28 -5.70 -1.63 10.49
C GLN A 28 -6.63 -2.46 11.38
N THR A 29 -7.19 -3.55 10.87
CA THR A 29 -7.98 -4.52 11.65
C THR A 29 -7.79 -5.92 11.07
N GLU A 30 -8.33 -6.95 11.73
CA GLU A 30 -8.38 -8.32 11.22
C GLU A 30 -8.97 -8.46 9.81
N ASN A 31 -9.85 -7.54 9.41
CA ASN A 31 -10.57 -7.58 8.13
C ASN A 31 -10.29 -6.36 7.23
N ARG A 32 -9.47 -5.40 7.68
CA ARG A 32 -9.19 -4.16 6.93
C ARG A 32 -7.69 -3.95 6.78
N LEU A 33 -7.25 -4.03 5.53
CA LEU A 33 -5.94 -3.62 5.05
C LEU A 33 -6.08 -2.26 4.36
N ARG A 34 -5.23 -1.28 4.69
CA ARG A 34 -5.13 -0.01 3.97
C ARG A 34 -3.78 0.07 3.29
N LEU A 35 -3.81 0.47 2.02
CA LEU A 35 -2.64 0.63 1.17
C LEU A 35 -2.53 2.10 0.74
N LYS A 36 -1.30 2.60 0.66
CA LYS A 36 -1.02 3.94 0.17
C LYS A 36 0.29 3.95 -0.61
N ILE A 37 0.31 4.66 -1.73
CA ILE A 37 1.54 4.97 -2.47
C ILE A 37 1.69 6.48 -2.45
N THR A 38 2.82 6.95 -1.97
CA THR A 38 3.15 8.37 -1.84
C THR A 38 4.41 8.69 -2.59
N ASP A 39 4.56 9.96 -2.95
CA ASP A 39 5.84 10.50 -3.38
C ASP A 39 6.82 10.44 -2.20
N ALA A 40 8.03 9.91 -2.44
CA ALA A 40 9.02 9.72 -1.38
C ALA A 40 9.67 11.03 -0.92
N ASN A 41 9.63 12.08 -1.75
CA ASN A 41 10.41 13.30 -1.57
C ASN A 41 9.53 14.54 -1.36
N GLN A 42 8.25 14.49 -1.77
CA GLN A 42 7.35 15.63 -1.66
C GLN A 42 5.99 15.23 -1.10
N ALA A 43 5.50 15.99 -0.10
CA ALA A 43 4.13 15.85 0.36
C ALA A 43 3.15 16.22 -0.76
N ARG A 44 2.20 15.32 -1.05
CA ARG A 44 1.12 15.56 -2.00
C ARG A 44 -0.19 15.77 -1.26
N PHE A 45 -1.17 16.34 -1.96
CA PHE A 45 -2.50 16.52 -1.39
C PHE A 45 -3.08 15.17 -0.95
N GLU A 46 -3.56 15.14 0.29
CA GLU A 46 -4.35 14.05 0.84
C GLU A 46 -5.72 14.58 1.22
N VAL A 47 -6.76 13.79 0.97
CA VAL A 47 -8.12 14.21 1.27
C VAL A 47 -8.29 14.38 2.78
N PRO A 48 -8.61 15.59 3.28
CA PRO A 48 -8.87 15.82 4.69
C PRO A 48 -10.25 15.27 5.03
N HIS A 49 -10.30 14.01 5.45
CA HIS A 49 -11.56 13.32 5.72
C HIS A 49 -11.93 13.38 7.20
N GLU A 50 -13.13 13.85 7.52
CA GLU A 50 -13.58 14.06 8.91
C GLU A 50 -13.68 12.75 9.72
N HIS A 51 -14.14 11.67 9.09
CA HIS A 51 -14.39 10.39 9.76
C HIS A 51 -13.32 9.30 9.56
N VAL A 52 -12.44 9.43 8.55
CA VAL A 52 -11.45 8.40 8.22
C VAL A 52 -10.16 8.79 8.89
N GLN A 53 -9.88 8.15 10.02
CA GLN A 53 -8.67 8.38 10.79
C GLN A 53 -7.64 7.31 10.46
N SER A 54 -6.36 7.69 10.49
CA SER A 54 -5.28 6.72 10.48
C SER A 54 -5.30 5.98 11.82
N LEU A 55 -5.71 4.72 11.80
CA LEU A 55 -5.74 3.88 12.98
C LEU A 55 -4.33 3.33 13.19
N SER A 56 -3.72 3.72 14.31
CA SER A 56 -2.39 3.27 14.75
C SER A 56 -2.43 1.95 15.53
N ASP A 57 -3.62 1.39 15.76
CA ASP A 57 -3.76 0.24 16.63
C ASP A 57 -3.39 -1.05 15.87
N THR A 58 -2.45 -1.78 16.44
CA THR A 58 -2.14 -3.14 16.02
C THR A 58 -3.40 -4.00 16.19
N PRO A 59 -3.78 -4.83 15.20
CA PRO A 59 -4.95 -5.69 15.33
C PRO A 59 -4.84 -6.63 16.53
N ASN A 60 -5.90 -6.71 17.33
CA ASN A 60 -5.94 -7.53 18.54
C ASN A 60 -6.03 -9.04 18.26
N GLY A 61 -6.44 -9.44 17.06
CA GLY A 61 -6.61 -10.84 16.67
C GLY A 61 -5.93 -11.19 15.34
N PRO A 62 -6.00 -12.47 14.93
CA PRO A 62 -5.32 -12.95 13.73
C PRO A 62 -5.92 -12.30 12.48
N LEU A 63 -5.05 -11.89 11.55
CA LEU A 63 -5.47 -11.33 10.28
C LEU A 63 -6.17 -12.39 9.43
N LYS A 64 -7.31 -12.00 8.83
CA LYS A 64 -8.03 -12.85 7.85
C LYS A 64 -7.48 -12.72 6.43
N TYR A 65 -6.39 -11.96 6.30
CA TYR A 65 -5.69 -11.74 5.05
C TYR A 65 -4.18 -11.80 5.26
N ARG A 66 -3.44 -12.14 4.20
CA ARG A 66 -1.98 -11.95 4.10
C ARG A 66 -1.65 -11.09 2.90
N LEU A 67 -0.64 -10.25 3.04
CA LEU A 67 -0.10 -9.41 1.97
C LEU A 67 1.22 -10.02 1.48
N GLU A 68 1.33 -10.21 0.18
CA GLU A 68 2.55 -10.66 -0.50
C GLU A 68 3.02 -9.54 -1.43
N LEU A 69 4.30 -9.16 -1.31
CA LEU A 69 4.92 -8.14 -2.15
C LEU A 69 5.83 -8.81 -3.18
N ILE A 70 5.64 -8.44 -4.45
CA ILE A 70 6.49 -8.83 -5.57
C ILE A 70 7.44 -7.67 -5.83
N GLN A 71 8.73 -7.93 -5.96
CA GLN A 71 9.74 -6.87 -6.03
C GLN A 71 10.12 -6.42 -7.45
N LYS A 72 10.07 -7.31 -8.45
CA LYS A 72 10.59 -7.03 -9.82
C LYS A 72 9.71 -7.68 -10.90
N PRO A 73 8.82 -6.92 -11.57
CA PRO A 73 8.42 -5.56 -11.23
C PRO A 73 7.68 -5.52 -9.89
N PHE A 74 7.53 -4.32 -9.31
CA PHE A 74 6.71 -4.17 -8.11
C PHE A 74 5.29 -4.68 -8.37
N GLY A 75 4.77 -5.48 -7.44
CA GLY A 75 3.40 -5.95 -7.43
C GLY A 75 2.97 -6.29 -6.01
N LEU A 76 1.67 -6.43 -5.80
CA LEU A 76 1.13 -6.88 -4.53
C LEU A 76 0.01 -7.88 -4.76
N LYS A 77 -0.11 -8.84 -3.85
CA LYS A 77 -1.23 -9.79 -3.79
C LYS A 77 -1.80 -9.79 -2.40
N VAL A 78 -3.12 -9.75 -2.31
CA VAL A 78 -3.84 -9.90 -1.05
C VAL A 78 -4.54 -11.25 -1.09
N TRP A 79 -4.28 -12.07 -0.10
CA TRP A 79 -4.88 -13.40 0.00
C TRP A 79 -5.78 -13.46 1.21
N ARG A 80 -6.97 -14.04 1.06
CA ARG A 80 -7.76 -14.54 2.18
C ARG A 80 -7.03 -15.72 2.81
N THR A 81 -7.00 -15.81 4.14
CA THR A 81 -6.32 -16.90 4.86
C THR A 81 -7.20 -18.14 5.05
N SER A 82 -8.53 -18.00 5.11
CA SER A 82 -9.47 -19.12 5.22
C SER A 82 -10.81 -18.84 4.51
N PRO A 83 -11.18 -19.61 3.46
CA PRO A 83 -10.28 -20.49 2.70
C PRO A 83 -9.16 -19.67 2.03
N GLU A 84 -8.05 -20.33 1.70
CA GLU A 84 -6.97 -19.65 0.96
C GLU A 84 -7.44 -19.28 -0.45
N LYS A 85 -7.49 -17.97 -0.73
CA LYS A 85 -7.95 -17.45 -2.02
C LYS A 85 -7.32 -16.10 -2.31
N LEU A 86 -6.79 -15.93 -3.53
CA LEU A 86 -6.35 -14.64 -4.04
C LEU A 86 -7.57 -13.71 -4.24
N LEU A 87 -7.48 -12.49 -3.70
CA LEU A 87 -8.51 -11.45 -3.81
C LEU A 87 -8.20 -10.44 -4.92
#